data_AF-A0A8H7QXC3-F1
#
_entry.id   AF-A0A8H7QXC3-F1
#
_cell.length_a   1.000
_cell.length_b   1.000
_cell.length_c   1.000
_cell.angle_alpha   90.00
_cell.angle_beta   90.00
_cell.angle_gamma   90.00
#
_symmetry.space_group_name_H-M   'P 1'
#
loop_
_entity.id
_entity.type
_entity.pdbx_description
1 polymer ?
#
loop_
_entity_poly.entity_id
_entity_poly.type
_entity_poly.pdbx_seq_one_letter_code
_entity_poly.pdbx_strand_id
1 'polypeptide(L)'
;MHIAVFLAGWTLYVDAVEEHQTNSVHDVCDLLTSLSAEGQMLTRFNGVIFNDFKTGKNGISEGPLAIGGSFRGDNAMINQRNELSCGAETESSLFGHHGLILKGTTESAVKVNGFAHIQDVENSLVTTPLNECSVKTAATNFDFEIARTQALTMSREFAGMLPNWSIDKMGAIVNIVSEGISVKQPYNLFSMPVYCPAGPSHAKNYFACKVDHDCEIPAQHLSDVHAMFLGKTSNWTGPVVQDYPQDKLMVINIPVTDGQTFDIQTKNPSIKINACNTIYNFYAVDKQGRYEPEGNFTLKRSTEKPLSGMILAPQAHVIDSSTGSFAGQIIADSYESNADDIRIQDYQSASTGKCQAFAGCV
;
A
#
# COMPACT_ATOMS: atom_id res chain seq x y z
N MET A 1 -29.22 4.56 57.77
CA MET A 1 -27.88 4.45 57.14
C MET A 1 -28.12 4.08 55.68
N HIS A 2 -28.21 5.09 54.81
CA HIS A 2 -28.43 4.91 53.37
C HIS A 2 -27.17 5.40 52.65
N ILE A 3 -26.52 4.49 51.93
CA ILE A 3 -25.37 4.78 51.08
C ILE A 3 -25.94 5.11 49.71
N ALA A 4 -25.87 6.38 49.32
CA ALA A 4 -26.13 6.81 47.96
C ALA A 4 -24.85 6.61 47.14
N VAL A 5 -24.94 5.77 46.11
CA VAL A 5 -23.89 5.56 45.10
C VAL A 5 -24.05 6.65 44.04
N PHE A 6 -23.06 7.54 43.95
CA PHE A 6 -22.94 8.49 42.85
C PHE A 6 -22.30 7.76 41.65
N LEU A 7 -23.11 7.44 40.64
CA LEU A 7 -22.65 7.07 39.30
C LEU A 7 -22.38 8.38 38.53
N ALA A 8 -21.11 8.75 38.39
CA ALA A 8 -20.70 9.80 37.46
C ALA A 8 -20.66 9.21 36.04
N GLY A 9 -21.76 9.38 35.30
CA GLY A 9 -21.79 9.16 33.86
C GLY A 9 -21.01 10.26 33.18
N TRP A 10 -19.84 9.92 32.63
CA TRP A 10 -19.14 10.78 31.68
C TRP A 10 -19.86 10.63 30.33
N THR A 11 -20.84 11.49 30.06
CA THR A 11 -21.37 11.66 28.71
C THR A 11 -20.34 12.44 27.91
N LEU A 12 -19.63 11.75 27.00
CA LEU A 12 -18.93 12.40 25.90
C LEU A 12 -19.99 13.05 25.01
N TYR A 13 -20.26 14.33 25.26
CA TYR A 13 -21.05 15.17 24.37
C TYR A 13 -20.15 15.51 23.19
N VAL A 14 -20.15 14.65 22.17
CA VAL A 14 -19.62 15.02 20.85
C VAL A 14 -20.76 15.78 20.21
N ASP A 15 -20.66 17.11 20.17
CA ASP A 15 -21.58 17.93 19.39
C ASP A 15 -21.66 17.34 17.98
N ALA A 16 -22.89 17.06 17.54
CA ALA A 16 -23.17 16.56 16.21
C ALA A 16 -22.47 17.45 15.19
N VAL A 17 -21.42 16.89 14.58
CA VAL A 17 -20.62 17.55 13.57
C VAL A 17 -21.56 17.89 12.41
N GLU A 18 -21.65 19.18 12.12
CA GLU A 18 -22.29 19.70 10.93
C GLU A 18 -21.75 18.94 9.72
N GLU A 19 -22.65 18.38 8.91
CA GLU A 19 -22.39 17.49 7.79
C GLU A 19 -21.62 18.23 6.68
N HIS A 20 -20.34 18.51 6.91
CA HIS A 20 -19.43 18.93 5.87
C HIS A 20 -19.01 17.68 5.09
N GLN A 21 -19.78 17.40 4.04
CA GLN A 21 -19.38 16.49 2.97
C GLN A 21 -17.93 16.78 2.58
N THR A 22 -17.10 15.79 2.84
CA THR A 22 -15.68 15.71 2.54
C THR A 22 -15.48 15.61 1.03
N ASN A 23 -15.17 16.72 0.37
CA ASN A 23 -14.76 16.73 -1.04
C ASN A 23 -13.52 15.84 -1.31
N SER A 24 -12.73 15.46 -0.30
CA SER A 24 -11.52 14.62 -0.47
C SER A 24 -11.84 13.13 -0.70
N VAL A 25 -12.97 12.65 -0.18
CA VAL A 25 -13.24 11.21 -0.14
C VAL A 25 -13.74 10.67 -1.50
N HIS A 26 -14.36 11.51 -2.32
CA HIS A 26 -14.56 11.21 -3.75
C HIS A 26 -13.24 11.24 -4.52
N ASP A 27 -12.29 12.09 -4.12
CA ASP A 27 -11.02 12.32 -4.82
C ASP A 27 -10.14 11.06 -4.91
N VAL A 28 -9.99 10.28 -3.82
CA VAL A 28 -9.14 9.08 -3.86
C VAL A 28 -9.73 7.95 -4.71
N CYS A 29 -11.04 7.74 -4.64
CA CYS A 29 -11.70 6.74 -5.49
C CYS A 29 -11.69 7.15 -6.96
N ASP A 30 -11.96 8.42 -7.22
CA ASP A 30 -11.89 9.00 -8.56
C ASP A 30 -10.48 8.80 -9.09
N LEU A 31 -9.43 9.21 -8.36
CA LEU A 31 -8.03 9.02 -8.76
C LEU A 31 -7.68 7.56 -9.06
N LEU A 32 -8.04 6.61 -8.20
CA LEU A 32 -7.72 5.18 -8.36
C LEU A 32 -8.51 4.46 -9.46
N THR A 33 -9.62 5.03 -9.92
CA THR A 33 -10.43 4.47 -11.00
C THR A 33 -10.39 5.33 -12.27
N SER A 34 -9.75 6.49 -12.19
CA SER A 34 -9.66 7.48 -13.25
C SER A 34 -8.82 6.98 -14.42
N LEU A 35 -9.29 7.31 -15.61
CA LEU A 35 -8.52 7.21 -16.85
C LEU A 35 -7.61 8.42 -17.07
N SER A 36 -7.52 9.35 -16.11
CA SER A 36 -6.55 10.44 -16.14
C SER A 36 -5.12 9.91 -16.07
N ALA A 37 -4.16 10.75 -16.47
CA ALA A 37 -2.76 10.37 -16.47
C ALA A 37 -2.30 10.02 -15.05
N GLU A 38 -2.71 10.78 -14.04
CA GLU A 38 -2.34 10.62 -12.63
C GLU A 38 -2.86 9.30 -12.06
N GLY A 39 -4.12 8.97 -12.32
CA GLY A 39 -4.70 7.69 -11.90
C GLY A 39 -4.00 6.50 -12.54
N GLN A 40 -3.69 6.62 -13.84
CA GLN A 40 -2.97 5.58 -14.56
C GLN A 40 -1.51 5.44 -14.13
N MET A 41 -0.83 6.53 -13.73
CA MET A 41 0.52 6.46 -13.14
C MET A 41 0.53 5.58 -11.87
N LEU A 42 -0.53 5.66 -11.06
CA LEU A 42 -0.63 4.93 -9.82
C LEU A 42 -1.18 3.51 -9.97
N THR A 43 -1.87 3.16 -11.06
CA THR A 43 -2.63 1.89 -11.14
C THR A 43 -2.22 0.95 -12.27
N ARG A 44 -1.47 1.43 -13.27
CA ARG A 44 -1.03 0.60 -14.40
C ARG A 44 0.18 -0.29 -14.09
N PHE A 45 0.93 0.05 -13.06
CA PHE A 45 2.18 -0.61 -12.72
C PHE A 45 2.01 -1.55 -11.54
N ASN A 46 2.65 -2.72 -11.59
CA ASN A 46 2.80 -3.57 -10.41
C ASN A 46 3.69 -2.94 -9.35
N GLY A 47 4.62 -2.09 -9.76
CA GLY A 47 5.49 -1.36 -8.85
C GLY A 47 5.69 0.07 -9.32
N VAL A 48 5.43 1.04 -8.45
CA VAL A 48 5.81 2.45 -8.60
C VAL A 48 6.81 2.77 -7.49
N ILE A 49 8.05 2.98 -7.87
CA ILE A 49 9.20 3.12 -6.96
C ILE A 49 9.83 4.47 -7.22
N PHE A 50 9.78 5.38 -6.24
CA PHE A 50 10.17 6.77 -6.48
C PHE A 50 11.69 6.99 -6.55
N ASN A 51 12.46 6.15 -5.87
CA ASN A 51 13.91 6.13 -5.85
C ASN A 51 14.42 4.78 -6.41
N ASP A 52 15.45 4.21 -5.79
CA ASP A 52 16.16 3.05 -6.31
C ASP A 52 15.38 1.74 -6.14
N PHE A 53 15.55 0.86 -7.12
CA PHE A 53 15.07 -0.51 -7.09
C PHE A 53 16.24 -1.47 -7.19
N LYS A 54 16.41 -2.30 -6.17
CA LYS A 54 17.45 -3.32 -6.09
C LYS A 54 16.83 -4.70 -5.86
N THR A 55 17.23 -5.67 -6.67
CA THR A 55 16.92 -7.08 -6.48
C THR A 55 18.19 -7.93 -6.62
N GLY A 56 18.19 -9.13 -6.03
CA GLY A 56 19.22 -10.13 -6.29
C GLY A 56 19.17 -10.67 -7.72
N LYS A 57 19.91 -11.74 -7.97
CA LYS A 57 19.99 -12.35 -9.30
C LYS A 57 18.65 -12.96 -9.70
N ASN A 58 18.35 -12.90 -10.99
CA ASN A 58 17.13 -13.46 -11.59
C ASN A 58 15.83 -12.96 -10.94
N GLY A 59 15.82 -11.74 -10.38
CA GLY A 59 14.60 -11.14 -9.85
C GLY A 59 13.50 -11.04 -10.91
N ILE A 60 12.26 -11.32 -10.53
CA ILE A 60 11.11 -11.32 -11.42
C ILE A 60 10.07 -10.31 -10.93
N SER A 61 9.59 -9.45 -11.82
CA SER A 61 8.31 -8.77 -11.66
C SER A 61 7.33 -9.37 -12.67
N GLU A 62 6.20 -9.89 -12.19
CA GLU A 62 5.19 -10.51 -13.07
C GLU A 62 4.47 -9.47 -13.93
N GLY A 63 4.33 -8.24 -13.43
CA GLY A 63 3.82 -7.10 -14.19
C GLY A 63 4.82 -5.92 -14.28
N PRO A 64 4.37 -4.76 -14.77
CA PRO A 64 5.27 -3.69 -15.17
C PRO A 64 5.74 -2.82 -14.00
N LEU A 65 6.89 -2.16 -14.16
CA LEU A 65 7.49 -1.30 -13.14
C LEU A 65 7.71 0.13 -13.64
N ALA A 66 7.53 1.11 -12.76
CA ALA A 66 7.97 2.48 -12.92
C ALA A 66 8.96 2.83 -11.80
N ILE A 67 10.18 3.22 -12.15
CA ILE A 67 11.31 3.44 -11.23
C ILE A 67 11.92 4.81 -11.48
N GLY A 68 11.90 5.66 -10.44
CA GLY A 68 12.38 7.04 -10.50
C GLY A 68 13.90 7.17 -10.30
N GLY A 69 14.50 6.23 -9.56
CA GLY A 69 15.94 6.12 -9.36
C GLY A 69 16.60 5.08 -10.26
N SER A 70 17.66 4.47 -9.76
CA SER A 70 18.45 3.47 -10.48
C SER A 70 17.88 2.07 -10.32
N PHE A 71 18.07 1.23 -11.33
CA PHE A 71 17.75 -0.19 -11.28
C PHE A 71 19.02 -1.03 -11.11
N ARG A 72 18.99 -1.98 -10.18
CA ARG A 72 20.01 -3.03 -10.04
C ARG A 72 19.37 -4.40 -9.85
N GLY A 73 19.75 -5.34 -10.70
CA GLY A 73 19.21 -6.70 -10.67
C GLY A 73 19.77 -7.54 -11.81
N ASP A 74 20.69 -8.45 -11.49
CA ASP A 74 21.38 -9.24 -12.50
C ASP A 74 20.43 -10.25 -13.15
N ASN A 75 20.28 -10.19 -14.48
CA ASN A 75 19.36 -11.05 -15.25
C ASN A 75 17.90 -10.95 -14.79
N ALA A 76 17.49 -9.79 -14.29
CA ALA A 76 16.11 -9.58 -13.88
C ALA A 76 15.15 -9.62 -15.09
N MET A 77 13.90 -10.02 -14.84
CA MET A 77 12.85 -10.07 -15.84
C MET A 77 11.62 -9.32 -15.36
N ILE A 78 11.23 -8.29 -16.10
CA ILE A 78 10.13 -7.40 -15.76
C ILE A 78 8.96 -7.65 -16.71
N ASN A 79 7.75 -7.58 -16.15
CA ASN A 79 6.49 -7.79 -16.84
C ASN A 79 6.34 -9.21 -17.42
N GLN A 80 6.85 -10.22 -16.70
CA GLN A 80 6.96 -11.60 -17.20
C GLN A 80 5.62 -12.18 -17.68
N ARG A 81 4.51 -11.91 -16.98
CA ARG A 81 3.22 -12.57 -17.24
C ARG A 81 2.36 -11.86 -18.28
N ASN A 82 2.47 -10.54 -18.39
CA ASN A 82 1.65 -9.81 -19.34
C ASN A 82 2.04 -10.13 -20.78
N GLU A 83 1.05 -10.11 -21.67
CA GLU A 83 1.26 -10.39 -23.09
C GLU A 83 2.33 -9.46 -23.65
N LEU A 84 3.19 -10.04 -24.50
CA LEU A 84 4.18 -9.30 -25.26
C LEU A 84 3.45 -8.41 -26.29
N SER A 85 2.95 -7.26 -25.85
CA SER A 85 2.18 -6.33 -26.69
C SER A 85 2.82 -4.95 -26.67
N CYS A 86 3.07 -4.41 -27.87
CA CYS A 86 3.69 -3.12 -28.10
C CYS A 86 2.84 -2.25 -29.01
N GLY A 87 1.54 -2.19 -28.70
CA GLY A 87 0.56 -1.33 -29.37
C GLY A 87 0.82 0.16 -29.13
N ALA A 88 0.32 1.01 -30.03
CA ALA A 88 0.35 2.45 -29.81
C ALA A 88 -0.45 2.82 -28.54
N GLU A 89 0.05 3.78 -27.76
CA GLU A 89 -0.70 4.29 -26.62
C GLU A 89 -1.91 5.10 -27.11
N THR A 90 -3.02 4.92 -26.40
CA THR A 90 -4.23 5.74 -26.53
C THR A 90 -4.51 6.39 -25.18
N GLU A 91 -5.37 7.41 -25.14
CA GLU A 91 -5.79 8.02 -23.86
C GLU A 91 -6.34 6.96 -22.88
N SER A 92 -7.09 5.97 -23.40
CA SER A 92 -7.64 4.86 -22.62
C SER A 92 -6.63 3.76 -22.25
N SER A 93 -5.43 3.77 -22.82
CA SER A 93 -4.38 2.77 -22.62
C SER A 93 -3.01 3.39 -22.32
N LEU A 94 -3.00 4.59 -21.72
CA LEU A 94 -1.77 5.24 -21.30
C LEU A 94 -1.00 4.30 -20.37
N PHE A 95 0.29 4.08 -20.68
CA PHE A 95 1.15 3.11 -20.00
C PHE A 95 0.76 1.63 -20.13
N GLY A 96 -0.34 1.29 -20.80
CA GLY A 96 -0.87 -0.08 -20.87
C GLY A 96 0.01 -1.09 -21.62
N HIS A 97 0.97 -0.61 -22.40
CA HIS A 97 1.95 -1.43 -23.13
C HIS A 97 3.38 -1.27 -22.60
N HIS A 98 3.57 -0.53 -21.51
CA HIS A 98 4.87 -0.35 -20.88
C HIS A 98 5.17 -1.52 -19.96
N GLY A 99 6.32 -2.16 -20.16
CA GLY A 99 6.89 -3.13 -19.23
C GLY A 99 7.76 -2.46 -18.16
N LEU A 100 8.50 -1.43 -18.55
CA LEU A 100 9.41 -0.71 -17.66
C LEU A 100 9.43 0.78 -18.02
N ILE A 101 9.29 1.64 -17.03
CA ILE A 101 9.68 3.05 -17.09
C ILE A 101 10.81 3.26 -16.07
N LEU A 102 11.95 3.75 -16.54
CA LEU A 102 13.16 3.96 -15.73
C LEU A 102 13.70 5.38 -15.98
N LYS A 103 13.64 6.24 -14.97
CA LYS A 103 14.19 7.60 -15.03
C LYS A 103 15.70 7.61 -14.76
N GLY A 104 16.19 6.75 -13.86
CA GLY A 104 17.63 6.64 -13.58
C GLY A 104 18.37 5.73 -14.56
N THR A 105 19.45 5.11 -14.07
CA THR A 105 20.31 4.22 -14.86
C THR A 105 20.06 2.76 -14.52
N THR A 106 20.60 1.85 -15.33
CA THR A 106 20.68 0.43 -15.01
C THR A 106 22.13 -0.03 -15.06
N GLU A 107 22.59 -0.73 -14.02
CA GLU A 107 23.96 -1.28 -13.96
C GLU A 107 24.01 -2.76 -14.38
N SER A 108 22.85 -3.39 -14.51
CA SER A 108 22.70 -4.84 -14.74
C SER A 108 21.84 -5.12 -15.97
N ALA A 109 21.99 -6.32 -16.54
CA ALA A 109 21.14 -6.77 -17.64
C ALA A 109 19.71 -7.04 -17.19
N VAL A 110 18.74 -6.43 -17.88
CA VAL A 110 17.31 -6.56 -17.61
C VAL A 110 16.58 -7.00 -18.86
N LYS A 111 15.67 -7.97 -18.72
CA LYS A 111 14.72 -8.36 -19.76
C LYS A 111 13.36 -7.75 -19.46
N VAL A 112 12.75 -7.10 -20.44
CA VAL A 112 11.46 -6.42 -20.28
C VAL A 112 10.50 -6.91 -21.35
N ASN A 113 9.34 -7.36 -20.93
CA ASN A 113 8.21 -7.64 -21.83
C ASN A 113 7.38 -6.35 -22.01
N GLY A 114 7.19 -5.89 -23.24
CA GLY A 114 6.54 -4.59 -23.52
C GLY A 114 7.54 -3.46 -23.76
N PHE A 115 7.07 -2.21 -23.85
CA PHE A 115 7.96 -1.07 -24.01
C PHE A 115 8.82 -0.86 -22.77
N ALA A 116 10.11 -0.63 -22.99
CA ALA A 116 11.02 -0.14 -21.97
C ALA A 116 11.35 1.32 -22.29
N HIS A 117 11.13 2.19 -21.32
CA HIS A 117 11.43 3.60 -21.41
C HIS A 117 12.58 3.91 -20.46
N ILE A 118 13.70 4.39 -20.98
CA ILE A 118 14.92 4.60 -20.20
C ILE A 118 15.53 5.94 -20.60
N GLN A 119 15.82 6.78 -19.61
CA GLN A 119 16.36 8.11 -19.88
C GLN A 119 17.82 8.06 -20.38
N ASP A 120 18.63 7.11 -19.90
CA ASP A 120 20.03 6.90 -20.32
C ASP A 120 20.22 5.53 -20.99
N VAL A 121 20.07 5.49 -22.32
CA VAL A 121 20.10 4.24 -23.10
C VAL A 121 21.50 3.83 -23.55
N GLU A 122 22.46 4.76 -23.66
CA GLU A 122 23.78 4.50 -24.23
C GLU A 122 24.57 3.44 -23.43
N ASN A 123 24.26 3.28 -22.14
CA ASN A 123 24.82 2.23 -21.28
C ASN A 123 23.77 1.22 -20.78
N SER A 124 22.54 1.27 -21.30
CA SER A 124 21.47 0.42 -20.79
C SER A 124 21.65 -1.03 -21.24
N LEU A 125 21.66 -1.95 -20.28
CA LEU A 125 21.68 -3.39 -20.54
C LEU A 125 20.26 -3.96 -20.63
N VAL A 126 19.29 -3.15 -21.06
CA VAL A 126 17.89 -3.55 -21.16
C VAL A 126 17.61 -4.15 -22.52
N THR A 127 16.94 -5.29 -22.52
CA THR A 127 16.55 -6.02 -23.72
C THR A 127 15.06 -6.33 -23.69
N THR A 128 14.43 -6.22 -24.85
CA THR A 128 13.04 -6.62 -25.07
C THR A 128 13.02 -7.82 -26.02
N PRO A 129 12.19 -8.85 -25.79
CA PRO A 129 12.21 -10.06 -26.60
C PRO A 129 11.49 -9.90 -27.95
N LEU A 130 10.64 -8.87 -28.11
CA LEU A 130 9.99 -8.55 -29.38
C LEU A 130 10.65 -7.34 -30.03
N ASN A 131 10.97 -7.46 -31.32
CA ASN A 131 11.56 -6.37 -32.11
C ASN A 131 10.66 -5.12 -32.20
N GLU A 132 9.34 -5.31 -32.10
CA GLU A 132 8.34 -4.22 -32.11
C GLU A 132 8.34 -3.41 -30.81
N CYS A 133 8.83 -4.01 -29.72
CA CYS A 133 8.98 -3.37 -28.42
C CYS A 133 10.32 -2.64 -28.37
N SER A 134 10.41 -1.46 -28.94
CA SER A 134 11.63 -0.66 -28.89
C SER A 134 11.93 -0.20 -27.46
N VAL A 135 13.20 -0.25 -27.04
CA VAL A 135 13.69 0.57 -25.92
C VAL A 135 13.67 2.04 -26.37
N LYS A 136 12.90 2.89 -25.69
CA LYS A 136 12.69 4.31 -26.06
C LYS A 136 13.50 5.23 -25.15
N THR A 137 14.11 6.25 -25.77
CA THR A 137 14.91 7.33 -25.14
C THR A 137 14.16 8.66 -24.99
N ALA A 138 12.92 8.75 -25.47
CA ALA A 138 12.15 9.99 -25.45
C ALA A 138 11.77 10.41 -24.02
N ALA A 139 11.10 11.53 -23.82
CA ALA A 139 10.43 11.78 -22.54
C ALA A 139 9.15 10.93 -22.45
N THR A 140 8.88 10.35 -21.29
CA THR A 140 7.62 9.68 -20.95
C THR A 140 6.65 10.71 -20.37
N ASN A 141 5.35 10.49 -20.54
CA ASN A 141 4.32 11.28 -19.83
C ASN A 141 4.21 10.89 -18.35
N PHE A 142 4.95 9.88 -17.89
CA PHE A 142 4.98 9.48 -16.49
C PHE A 142 5.80 10.49 -15.67
N ASP A 143 5.13 11.19 -14.75
CA ASP A 143 5.75 12.15 -13.86
C ASP A 143 5.85 11.56 -12.44
N PHE A 144 7.07 11.24 -12.03
CA PHE A 144 7.35 10.65 -10.71
C PHE A 144 7.03 11.61 -9.55
N GLU A 145 7.16 12.92 -9.72
CA GLU A 145 6.87 13.88 -8.65
C GLU A 145 5.36 14.03 -8.44
N ILE A 146 4.60 14.07 -9.54
CA ILE A 146 3.14 14.06 -9.48
C ILE A 146 2.66 12.74 -8.87
N ALA A 147 3.13 11.59 -9.36
CA ALA A 147 2.77 10.28 -8.81
C ALA A 147 3.09 10.18 -7.30
N ARG A 148 4.25 10.68 -6.87
CA ARG A 148 4.64 10.70 -5.45
C ARG A 148 3.71 11.59 -4.63
N THR A 149 3.44 12.79 -5.11
CA THR A 149 2.54 13.75 -4.45
C THR A 149 1.15 13.16 -4.27
N GLN A 150 0.63 12.48 -5.30
CA GLN A 150 -0.68 11.82 -5.25
C GLN A 150 -0.68 10.64 -4.27
N ALA A 151 0.35 9.79 -4.30
CA ALA A 151 0.47 8.68 -3.35
C ALA A 151 0.56 9.15 -1.88
N LEU A 152 1.31 10.22 -1.62
CA LEU A 152 1.39 10.86 -0.29
C LEU A 152 0.04 11.46 0.13
N THR A 153 -0.65 12.13 -0.79
CA THR A 153 -1.98 12.71 -0.55
C THR A 153 -2.98 11.62 -0.18
N MET A 154 -3.07 10.55 -0.98
CA MET A 154 -3.92 9.39 -0.66
C MET A 154 -3.59 8.77 0.70
N SER A 155 -2.29 8.59 0.98
CA SER A 155 -1.83 8.01 2.24
C SER A 155 -2.25 8.85 3.45
N ARG A 156 -2.10 10.18 3.35
CA ARG A 156 -2.55 11.14 4.36
C ARG A 156 -4.06 11.14 4.53
N GLU A 157 -4.80 11.10 3.43
CA GLU A 157 -6.25 11.07 3.47
C GLU A 157 -6.76 9.84 4.21
N PHE A 158 -6.26 8.65 3.87
CA PHE A 158 -6.59 7.44 4.61
C PHE A 158 -6.19 7.54 6.08
N ALA A 159 -4.99 8.05 6.38
CA ALA A 159 -4.53 8.23 7.77
C ALA A 159 -5.43 9.18 8.58
N GLY A 160 -6.05 10.17 7.93
CA GLY A 160 -6.97 11.12 8.54
C GLY A 160 -8.38 10.58 8.79
N MET A 161 -8.71 9.36 8.37
CA MET A 161 -10.06 8.79 8.52
C MET A 161 -10.22 7.97 9.81
N LEU A 162 -11.43 8.03 10.39
CA LEU A 162 -11.80 7.24 11.56
C LEU A 162 -12.07 5.77 11.15
N PRO A 163 -11.53 4.75 11.84
CA PRO A 163 -11.85 3.37 11.55
C PRO A 163 -13.33 3.07 11.84
N ASN A 164 -13.96 2.30 10.96
CA ASN A 164 -15.30 1.74 11.14
C ASN A 164 -15.28 0.22 11.36
N TRP A 165 -14.09 -0.40 11.28
CA TRP A 165 -13.87 -1.80 11.61
C TRP A 165 -12.60 -1.96 12.46
N SER A 166 -12.59 -2.97 13.32
CA SER A 166 -11.40 -3.41 14.06
C SER A 166 -11.27 -4.92 14.06
N ILE A 167 -10.06 -5.42 14.31
CA ILE A 167 -9.77 -6.83 14.60
C ILE A 167 -9.43 -6.91 16.09
N ASP A 168 -10.20 -7.67 16.86
CA ASP A 168 -9.92 -7.86 18.28
C ASP A 168 -8.76 -8.83 18.54
N LYS A 169 -8.40 -9.00 19.81
CA LYS A 169 -7.31 -9.88 20.25
C LYS A 169 -7.53 -11.37 19.95
N MET A 170 -8.77 -11.77 19.68
CA MET A 170 -9.10 -13.15 19.29
C MET A 170 -9.14 -13.32 17.77
N GLY A 171 -8.96 -12.24 17.00
CA GLY A 171 -9.08 -12.26 15.55
C GLY A 171 -10.53 -12.13 15.06
N ALA A 172 -11.47 -11.71 15.91
CA ALA A 172 -12.82 -11.38 15.45
C ALA A 172 -12.82 -9.98 14.85
N ILE A 173 -13.40 -9.84 13.66
CA ILE A 173 -13.66 -8.54 13.07
C ILE A 173 -14.88 -7.96 13.80
N VAL A 174 -14.86 -6.67 14.12
CA VAL A 174 -15.94 -5.98 14.81
C VAL A 174 -16.24 -4.69 14.06
N ASN A 175 -17.52 -4.44 13.76
CA ASN A 175 -17.95 -3.13 13.26
C ASN A 175 -17.95 -2.14 14.42
N ILE A 176 -17.28 -1.02 14.26
CA ILE A 176 -17.23 0.03 15.27
C ILE A 176 -18.52 0.84 15.16
N VAL A 177 -19.54 0.39 15.88
CA VAL A 177 -20.77 1.13 16.09
C VAL A 177 -20.61 1.93 17.38
N SER A 178 -20.32 3.22 17.25
CA SER A 178 -20.38 4.13 18.40
C SER A 178 -21.85 4.56 18.60
N GLU A 179 -22.38 4.45 19.82
CA GLU A 179 -23.72 4.97 20.12
C GLU A 179 -23.80 6.45 19.71
N GLY A 180 -24.70 6.78 18.79
CA GLY A 180 -24.91 8.14 18.29
C GLY A 180 -24.01 8.61 17.14
N ILE A 181 -23.03 7.81 16.68
CA ILE A 181 -22.17 8.18 15.54
C ILE A 181 -22.27 7.10 14.44
N SER A 182 -23.01 7.42 13.38
CA SER A 182 -22.94 6.65 12.13
C SER A 182 -21.74 7.15 11.32
N VAL A 183 -20.66 6.37 11.31
CA VAL A 183 -19.49 6.66 10.46
C VAL A 183 -19.84 6.28 9.02
N LYS A 184 -20.50 7.19 8.30
CA LYS A 184 -20.73 7.05 6.86
C LYS A 184 -19.43 7.37 6.13
N GLN A 185 -18.65 6.34 5.82
CA GLN A 185 -17.48 6.45 4.95
C GLN A 185 -17.54 5.41 3.82
N PRO A 186 -16.91 5.68 2.66
CA PRO A 186 -16.99 4.78 1.50
C PRO A 186 -16.03 3.59 1.62
N TYR A 187 -15.28 3.50 2.72
CA TYR A 187 -14.28 2.46 2.94
C TYR A 187 -14.61 1.58 4.13
N ASN A 188 -14.16 0.33 4.07
CA ASN A 188 -14.01 -0.53 5.23
C ASN A 188 -12.61 -0.32 5.79
N LEU A 189 -12.49 0.59 6.76
CA LEU A 189 -11.21 1.06 7.27
C LEU A 189 -10.89 0.46 8.64
N PHE A 190 -9.71 -0.16 8.72
CA PHE A 190 -9.09 -0.70 9.91
C PHE A 190 -7.87 0.16 10.26
N SER A 191 -7.68 0.50 11.52
CA SER A 191 -6.47 1.19 11.99
C SER A 191 -5.71 0.36 13.00
N MET A 192 -4.41 0.16 12.77
CA MET A 192 -3.48 -0.48 13.70
C MET A 192 -2.94 0.56 14.70
N PRO A 193 -2.56 0.16 15.92
CA PRO A 193 -1.84 1.03 16.84
C PRO A 193 -0.48 1.46 16.24
N VAL A 194 -0.02 2.66 16.61
CA VAL A 194 1.31 3.15 16.23
C VAL A 194 2.38 2.14 16.63
N TYR A 195 3.16 1.69 15.64
CA TYR A 195 4.24 0.76 15.89
C TYR A 195 5.50 1.47 16.38
N CYS A 196 6.02 1.02 17.53
CA CYS A 196 7.28 1.45 18.09
C CYS A 196 8.07 0.22 18.60
N PRO A 197 9.16 -0.19 17.93
CA PRO A 197 9.94 -1.36 18.35
C PRO A 197 10.75 -1.13 19.63
N ALA A 198 10.99 0.12 20.01
CA ALA A 198 11.87 0.49 21.14
C ALA A 198 11.20 0.39 22.53
N GLY A 199 9.94 -0.05 22.62
CA GLY A 199 9.24 -0.21 23.91
C GLY A 199 7.78 0.24 23.84
N PRO A 200 7.09 0.36 25.00
CA PRO A 200 5.71 0.85 25.04
C PRO A 200 5.65 2.25 24.45
N SER A 201 5.02 2.37 23.29
CA SER A 201 4.77 3.65 22.67
C SER A 201 3.76 4.42 23.51
N HIS A 202 4.10 5.67 23.86
CA HIS A 202 3.09 6.64 24.30
C HIS A 202 2.40 7.32 23.12
N ALA A 203 2.80 6.99 21.88
CA ALA A 203 2.18 7.51 20.69
C ALA A 203 0.72 7.05 20.63
N LYS A 204 -0.13 7.98 20.23
CA LYS A 204 -1.57 7.77 20.07
C LYS A 204 -1.89 7.76 18.58
N ASN A 205 -3.02 7.19 18.23
CA ASN A 205 -3.52 7.27 16.87
C ASN A 205 -4.44 8.49 16.76
N TYR A 206 -4.35 9.22 15.64
CA TYR A 206 -5.18 10.39 15.39
C TYR A 206 -5.94 10.26 14.07
N PHE A 207 -7.03 11.01 13.95
CA PHE A 207 -7.78 11.21 12.72
C PHE A 207 -8.20 12.69 12.62
N ALA A 208 -8.46 13.18 11.42
CA ALA A 208 -8.88 14.55 11.17
C ALA A 208 -10.38 14.68 11.50
N CYS A 209 -10.71 15.35 12.61
CA CYS A 209 -12.10 15.53 13.05
C CYS A 209 -12.65 16.93 12.75
N LYS A 210 -11.78 17.93 12.57
CA LYS A 210 -12.11 19.25 12.02
C LYS A 210 -10.95 19.74 11.16
N VAL A 211 -11.20 20.78 10.36
CA VAL A 211 -10.13 21.52 9.68
C VAL A 211 -9.12 21.98 10.74
N ASP A 212 -7.85 21.59 10.56
CA ASP A 212 -6.73 21.88 11.47
C ASP A 212 -6.85 21.30 12.89
N HIS A 213 -7.67 20.26 13.09
CA HIS A 213 -7.77 19.58 14.37
C HIS A 213 -7.80 18.05 14.26
N ASP A 214 -6.84 17.44 14.94
CA ASP A 214 -6.72 16.00 15.09
C ASP A 214 -7.39 15.53 16.38
N CYS A 215 -8.24 14.52 16.26
CA CYS A 215 -8.84 13.82 17.39
C CYS A 215 -8.15 12.48 17.60
N GLU A 216 -8.01 12.07 18.86
CA GLU A 216 -7.45 10.76 19.21
C GLU A 216 -8.44 9.64 18.86
N ILE A 217 -7.96 8.57 18.24
CA ILE A 217 -8.71 7.34 18.04
C ILE A 217 -8.70 6.56 19.36
N PRO A 218 -9.86 6.23 19.95
CA PRO A 218 -9.90 5.45 21.18
C PRO A 218 -9.21 4.10 21.03
N ALA A 219 -8.44 3.68 22.03
CA ALA A 219 -7.65 2.44 21.95
C ALA A 219 -8.50 1.19 21.65
N GLN A 220 -9.75 1.15 22.11
CA GLN A 220 -10.67 0.05 21.83
C GLN A 220 -11.15 -0.03 20.37
N HIS A 221 -10.93 1.02 19.58
CA HIS A 221 -11.26 1.07 18.15
C HIS A 221 -10.07 0.68 17.26
N LEU A 222 -8.89 0.47 17.85
CA LEU A 222 -7.71 0.01 17.12
C LEU A 222 -7.72 -1.51 16.99
N SER A 223 -7.22 -1.99 15.86
CA SER A 223 -7.05 -3.42 15.59
C SER A 223 -5.82 -3.98 16.31
N ASP A 224 -5.83 -5.27 16.63
CA ASP A 224 -4.65 -5.94 17.16
C ASP A 224 -3.62 -6.23 16.06
N VAL A 225 -2.53 -5.47 16.06
CA VAL A 225 -1.42 -5.62 15.11
C VAL A 225 -0.70 -6.97 15.22
N HIS A 226 -0.69 -7.59 16.40
CA HIS A 226 -0.08 -8.90 16.61
C HIS A 226 -0.92 -10.03 16.03
N ALA A 227 -2.24 -9.83 15.92
CA ALA A 227 -3.11 -10.79 15.26
C ALA A 227 -2.77 -10.93 13.78
N MET A 228 -2.38 -9.83 13.11
CA MET A 228 -2.21 -9.82 11.65
C MET A 228 -0.76 -9.75 11.14
N PHE A 229 0.14 -8.97 11.77
CA PHE A 229 1.45 -8.65 11.16
C PHE A 229 2.68 -9.05 11.99
N LEU A 230 2.65 -8.91 13.31
CA LEU A 230 3.88 -8.90 14.13
C LEU A 230 4.17 -10.19 14.91
N GLY A 231 3.40 -11.26 14.71
CA GLY A 231 3.59 -12.50 15.46
C GLY A 231 4.49 -13.50 14.74
N LYS A 232 5.78 -13.59 15.12
CA LYS A 232 6.71 -14.67 14.67
C LYS A 232 6.18 -16.09 14.94
N THR A 233 5.31 -16.23 15.94
CA THR A 233 4.64 -17.47 16.34
C THR A 233 3.12 -17.42 16.09
N SER A 234 2.61 -16.35 15.48
CA SER A 234 1.16 -16.21 15.25
C SER A 234 0.72 -17.15 14.14
N ASN A 235 -0.11 -18.12 14.52
CA ASN A 235 -0.95 -18.86 13.59
C ASN A 235 -2.12 -17.97 13.15
N TRP A 236 -1.85 -16.77 12.60
CA TRP A 236 -2.92 -16.01 11.97
C TRP A 236 -3.51 -16.87 10.87
N THR A 237 -4.72 -17.36 11.13
CA THR A 237 -5.48 -18.22 10.22
C THR A 237 -6.58 -17.42 9.53
N GLY A 238 -6.52 -16.10 9.66
CA GLY A 238 -7.55 -15.17 9.25
C GLY A 238 -8.56 -14.92 10.35
N PRO A 239 -9.58 -14.12 10.04
CA PRO A 239 -10.70 -13.89 10.92
C PRO A 239 -11.38 -15.18 11.35
N VAL A 240 -11.72 -15.27 12.64
CA VAL A 240 -12.20 -16.52 13.28
C VAL A 240 -13.73 -16.70 13.30
N VAL A 241 -14.50 -15.62 13.18
CA VAL A 241 -15.99 -15.67 13.22
C VAL A 241 -16.63 -15.23 11.91
N GLN A 242 -16.12 -14.14 11.32
CA GLN A 242 -16.71 -13.50 10.15
C GLN A 242 -15.62 -13.17 9.14
N ASP A 243 -15.96 -13.18 7.87
CA ASP A 243 -15.02 -12.79 6.82
C ASP A 243 -14.81 -11.26 6.80
N TYR A 244 -13.74 -10.83 6.13
CA TYR A 244 -13.53 -9.41 5.87
C TYR A 244 -14.71 -8.83 5.09
N PRO A 245 -15.14 -7.59 5.39
CA PRO A 245 -16.21 -6.96 4.65
C PRO A 245 -15.80 -6.78 3.18
N GLN A 246 -16.70 -7.15 2.26
CA GLN A 246 -16.45 -7.21 0.81
C GLN A 246 -17.26 -6.19 0.01
N ASP A 247 -18.10 -5.40 0.69
CA ASP A 247 -19.06 -4.47 0.09
C ASP A 247 -18.43 -3.15 -0.38
N LYS A 248 -17.20 -2.86 0.06
CA LYS A 248 -16.45 -1.64 -0.24
C LYS A 248 -14.96 -1.93 -0.31
N LEU A 249 -14.19 -0.95 -0.79
CA LEU A 249 -12.74 -0.96 -0.67
C LEU A 249 -12.32 -1.07 0.80
N MET A 250 -11.44 -2.03 1.10
CA MET A 250 -10.85 -2.24 2.40
C MET A 250 -9.51 -1.50 2.51
N VAL A 251 -9.34 -0.73 3.58
CA VAL A 251 -8.11 0.01 3.87
C VAL A 251 -7.60 -0.43 5.24
N ILE A 252 -6.33 -0.81 5.30
CA ILE A 252 -5.64 -1.18 6.54
C ILE A 252 -4.55 -0.14 6.79
N ASN A 253 -4.82 0.78 7.72
CA ASN A 253 -3.93 1.86 8.12
C ASN A 253 -2.92 1.38 9.16
N ILE A 254 -1.64 1.58 8.86
CA ILE A 254 -0.53 1.07 9.66
C ILE A 254 0.46 2.22 9.91
N PRO A 255 0.30 2.97 11.01
CA PRO A 255 1.23 4.03 11.38
C PRO A 255 2.55 3.44 11.87
N VAL A 256 3.65 3.91 11.30
CA VAL A 256 5.02 3.54 11.66
C VAL A 256 5.73 4.79 12.15
N THR A 257 6.33 4.72 13.34
CA THR A 257 7.08 5.86 13.87
C THR A 257 8.26 6.20 12.94
N ASP A 258 8.47 7.48 12.65
CA ASP A 258 9.55 7.97 11.78
C ASP A 258 10.93 7.40 12.19
N GLY A 259 11.70 7.00 11.18
CA GLY A 259 13.00 6.34 11.27
C GLY A 259 12.97 4.91 11.81
N GLN A 260 11.80 4.30 12.07
CA GLN A 260 11.71 2.93 12.58
C GLN A 260 11.58 1.89 11.46
N THR A 261 11.73 0.61 11.83
CA THR A 261 11.50 -0.53 10.93
C THR A 261 10.24 -1.29 11.35
N PHE A 262 9.23 -1.35 10.49
CA PHE A 262 8.09 -2.25 10.65
C PHE A 262 8.39 -3.58 9.96
N ASP A 263 8.48 -4.67 10.72
CA ASP A 263 8.80 -6.02 10.19
C ASP A 263 7.56 -6.92 10.20
N ILE A 264 6.99 -7.19 9.02
CA ILE A 264 5.88 -8.12 8.85
C ILE A 264 6.40 -9.54 8.99
N GLN A 265 6.04 -10.21 10.08
CA GLN A 265 6.58 -11.53 10.46
C GLN A 265 5.54 -12.65 10.46
N THR A 266 4.27 -12.32 10.24
CA THR A 266 3.20 -13.32 10.14
C THR A 266 3.37 -14.20 8.91
N LYS A 267 3.09 -15.50 9.06
CA LYS A 267 3.19 -16.49 7.98
C LYS A 267 2.35 -16.13 6.74
N ASN A 268 1.10 -15.73 6.95
CA ASN A 268 0.15 -15.41 5.88
C ASN A 268 -0.72 -14.19 6.23
N PRO A 269 -0.19 -12.96 6.09
CA PRO A 269 -0.92 -11.74 6.48
C PRO A 269 -2.17 -11.48 5.63
N SER A 270 -2.26 -12.07 4.43
CA SER A 270 -3.37 -11.84 3.48
C SER A 270 -4.36 -13.00 3.39
N ILE A 271 -4.36 -13.89 4.38
CA ILE A 271 -5.33 -14.98 4.45
C ILE A 271 -6.77 -14.44 4.48
N LYS A 272 -7.62 -14.97 3.58
CA LYS A 272 -9.02 -14.55 3.36
C LYS A 272 -9.21 -13.07 2.94
N ILE A 273 -8.14 -12.36 2.61
CA ILE A 273 -8.22 -11.00 2.07
C ILE A 273 -8.50 -11.07 0.57
N ASN A 274 -9.37 -10.19 0.09
CA ASN A 274 -9.58 -9.96 -1.33
C ASN A 274 -8.56 -8.92 -1.82
N ALA A 275 -7.54 -9.38 -2.54
CA ALA A 275 -6.47 -8.52 -3.02
C ALA A 275 -6.97 -7.39 -3.93
N CYS A 276 -8.07 -7.59 -4.67
CA CYS A 276 -8.54 -6.62 -5.67
C CYS A 276 -9.04 -5.31 -5.10
N ASN A 277 -9.50 -5.33 -3.84
CA ASN A 277 -10.12 -4.19 -3.19
C ASN A 277 -9.46 -3.92 -1.83
N THR A 278 -8.18 -4.26 -1.66
CA THR A 278 -7.46 -4.03 -0.40
C THR A 278 -6.27 -3.12 -0.62
N ILE A 279 -6.19 -2.07 0.20
CA ILE A 279 -5.02 -1.20 0.35
C ILE A 279 -4.44 -1.40 1.75
N TYR A 280 -3.13 -1.68 1.81
CA TYR A 280 -2.33 -1.56 3.01
C TYR A 280 -1.64 -0.20 2.98
N ASN A 281 -2.11 0.74 3.79
CA ASN A 281 -1.55 2.09 3.88
C ASN A 281 -0.54 2.14 5.03
N PHE A 282 0.74 2.06 4.70
CA PHE A 282 1.83 2.26 5.66
C PHE A 282 2.30 3.71 5.56
N TYR A 283 2.33 4.42 6.69
CA TYR A 283 2.67 5.84 6.70
C TYR A 283 3.50 6.22 7.94
N ALA A 284 4.33 7.24 7.78
CA ALA A 284 5.17 7.74 8.85
C ALA A 284 4.35 8.59 9.84
N VAL A 285 4.66 8.43 11.12
CA VAL A 285 4.15 9.30 12.18
C VAL A 285 5.27 9.82 13.08
N ASP A 286 5.07 10.99 13.67
CA ASP A 286 5.96 11.53 14.68
C ASP A 286 5.90 10.70 15.99
N LYS A 287 6.68 11.11 17.00
CA LYS A 287 6.72 10.42 18.31
C LYS A 287 5.41 10.53 19.09
N GLN A 288 4.53 11.46 18.71
CA GLN A 288 3.21 11.64 19.30
C GLN A 288 2.17 10.77 18.58
N GLY A 289 2.47 10.31 17.36
CA GLY A 289 1.63 9.49 16.50
C GLY A 289 0.83 10.28 15.46
N ARG A 290 1.22 11.53 15.19
CA ARG A 290 0.63 12.36 14.13
C ARG A 290 1.31 12.08 12.80
N TYR A 291 0.56 12.15 11.70
CA TYR A 291 1.09 11.96 10.35
C TYR A 291 2.28 12.91 10.10
N GLU A 292 3.40 12.36 9.65
CA GLU A 292 4.64 13.11 9.40
C GLU A 292 4.91 13.10 7.88
N PRO A 293 4.61 14.19 7.14
CA PRO A 293 4.70 14.23 5.67
C PRO A 293 6.09 13.93 5.09
N GLU A 294 7.13 14.39 5.77
CA GLU A 294 8.51 14.21 5.35
C GLU A 294 9.18 13.02 6.06
N GLY A 295 8.37 12.24 6.78
CA GLY A 295 8.83 11.08 7.52
C GLY A 295 9.27 9.97 6.59
N ASN A 296 10.11 9.10 7.10
CA ASN A 296 10.59 7.91 6.42
C ASN A 296 10.59 6.73 7.38
N PHE A 297 10.48 5.52 6.84
CA PHE A 297 10.60 4.32 7.65
C PHE A 297 11.07 3.15 6.78
N THR A 298 11.43 2.05 7.42
CA THR A 298 11.71 0.80 6.73
C THR A 298 10.52 -0.14 6.85
N LEU A 299 10.01 -0.63 5.73
CA LEU A 299 9.03 -1.71 5.71
C LEU A 299 9.74 -3.01 5.32
N LYS A 300 9.86 -3.93 6.26
CA LYS A 300 10.46 -5.24 6.00
C LYS A 300 9.37 -6.30 5.91
N ARG A 301 9.37 -7.08 4.82
CA ARG A 301 8.47 -8.24 4.67
C ARG A 301 9.23 -9.54 4.91
N SER A 302 8.90 -10.22 6.00
CA SER A 302 9.49 -11.50 6.43
C SER A 302 8.41 -12.59 6.53
N THR A 303 7.63 -12.79 5.47
CA THR A 303 6.46 -13.70 5.46
C THR A 303 6.72 -14.97 4.66
N GLU A 304 5.99 -16.05 4.92
CA GLU A 304 6.10 -17.29 4.10
C GLU A 304 5.15 -17.27 2.89
N LYS A 305 4.00 -16.61 3.03
CA LYS A 305 2.99 -16.43 1.98
C LYS A 305 2.97 -14.98 1.48
N PRO A 306 2.41 -14.73 0.30
CA PRO A 306 2.35 -13.40 -0.25
C PRO A 306 1.59 -12.41 0.65
N LEU A 307 2.04 -11.16 0.67
CA LEU A 307 1.22 -10.02 1.09
C LEU A 307 0.47 -9.52 -0.15
N SER A 308 -0.81 -9.85 -0.23
CA SER A 308 -1.67 -9.66 -1.39
C SER A 308 -2.56 -8.42 -1.27
N GLY A 309 -2.42 -7.46 -2.21
CA GLY A 309 -3.19 -6.22 -2.27
C GLY A 309 -2.40 -5.08 -2.91
N MET A 310 -2.88 -3.85 -2.77
CA MET A 310 -2.08 -2.65 -3.02
C MET A 310 -1.32 -2.28 -1.74
N ILE A 311 0.00 -2.18 -1.81
CA ILE A 311 0.85 -1.68 -0.73
C ILE A 311 1.14 -0.21 -1.01
N LEU A 312 0.47 0.69 -0.30
CA LEU A 312 0.69 2.12 -0.38
C LEU A 312 1.64 2.53 0.74
N ALA A 313 2.91 2.73 0.40
CA ALA A 313 3.98 3.06 1.35
C ALA A 313 4.97 4.07 0.75
N PRO A 314 4.51 5.25 0.26
CA PRO A 314 5.33 6.20 -0.50
C PRO A 314 6.51 6.80 0.29
N GLN A 315 6.56 6.60 1.61
CA GLN A 315 7.62 7.04 2.52
C GLN A 315 8.56 5.89 2.95
N ALA A 316 8.28 4.66 2.50
CA ALA A 316 8.98 3.48 2.97
C ALA A 316 10.14 3.08 2.07
N HIS A 317 11.29 2.82 2.68
CA HIS A 317 12.28 1.92 2.12
C HIS A 317 11.82 0.48 2.36
N VAL A 318 11.47 -0.23 1.29
CA VAL A 318 10.94 -1.60 1.37
C VAL A 318 12.06 -2.61 1.25
N ILE A 319 12.13 -3.53 2.21
CA ILE A 319 13.08 -4.66 2.21
C ILE A 319 12.30 -5.97 2.09
N ASP A 320 12.54 -6.69 1.00
CA ASP A 320 11.87 -7.94 0.69
C ASP A 320 12.71 -9.18 1.04
N SER A 321 12.13 -10.13 1.78
CA SER A 321 12.81 -11.38 2.16
C SER A 321 12.74 -12.48 1.08
N SER A 322 13.60 -13.50 1.21
CA SER A 322 13.70 -14.66 0.30
C SER A 322 12.49 -15.60 0.27
N THR A 323 11.55 -15.46 1.21
CA THR A 323 10.35 -16.29 1.31
C THR A 323 9.12 -15.42 1.11
N GLY A 324 8.01 -16.00 0.62
CA GLY A 324 6.81 -15.22 0.28
C GLY A 324 7.03 -14.27 -0.90
N SER A 325 6.21 -13.23 -1.00
CA SER A 325 6.31 -12.19 -2.02
C SER A 325 5.38 -11.02 -1.69
N PHE A 326 5.54 -9.89 -2.37
CA PHE A 326 4.42 -8.99 -2.59
C PHE A 326 3.58 -9.52 -3.76
N ALA A 327 2.25 -9.39 -3.68
CA ALA A 327 1.36 -9.80 -4.77
C ALA A 327 0.26 -8.74 -5.01
N GLY A 328 0.14 -8.26 -6.25
CA GLY A 328 -0.72 -7.14 -6.58
C GLY A 328 0.13 -5.93 -6.97
N GLN A 329 0.10 -4.88 -6.15
CA GLN A 329 0.79 -3.63 -6.42
C GLN A 329 1.61 -3.12 -5.23
N ILE A 330 2.74 -2.50 -5.50
CA ILE A 330 3.56 -1.79 -4.52
C ILE A 330 3.85 -0.36 -4.98
N ILE A 331 3.58 0.61 -4.11
CA ILE A 331 3.92 2.03 -4.29
C ILE A 331 4.82 2.40 -3.12
N ALA A 332 6.11 2.65 -3.38
CA ALA A 332 7.12 2.80 -2.33
C ALA A 332 8.16 3.88 -2.66
N ASP A 333 8.84 4.38 -1.63
CA ASP A 333 9.99 5.28 -1.83
C ASP A 333 11.12 4.54 -2.52
N SER A 334 11.54 3.40 -1.98
CA SER A 334 12.57 2.54 -2.58
C SER A 334 12.31 1.07 -2.28
N TYR A 335 12.94 0.19 -3.06
CA TYR A 335 12.79 -1.27 -2.90
C TYR A 335 14.14 -1.96 -2.94
N GLU A 336 14.35 -2.89 -2.01
CA GLU A 336 15.52 -3.74 -1.95
C GLU A 336 15.15 -5.20 -1.66
N SER A 337 15.74 -6.12 -2.42
CA SER A 337 15.96 -7.48 -1.97
C SER A 337 17.39 -7.93 -2.19
N ASN A 338 17.95 -8.59 -1.18
CA ASN A 338 19.29 -9.20 -1.25
C ASN A 338 19.25 -10.70 -1.60
N ALA A 339 18.05 -11.25 -1.81
CA ALA A 339 17.88 -12.65 -2.18
C ALA A 339 17.76 -12.80 -3.70
N ASP A 340 18.27 -13.92 -4.21
CA ASP A 340 18.10 -14.32 -5.60
C ASP A 340 16.70 -14.90 -5.83
N ASP A 341 16.24 -14.90 -7.08
CA ASP A 341 14.98 -15.47 -7.56
C ASP A 341 13.70 -14.91 -6.90
N ILE A 342 13.80 -13.71 -6.31
CA ILE A 342 12.67 -12.98 -5.71
C ILE A 342 11.63 -12.62 -6.75
N ARG A 343 10.36 -12.65 -6.34
CA ARG A 343 9.22 -12.36 -7.21
C ARG A 343 8.31 -11.29 -6.63
N ILE A 344 8.06 -10.24 -7.40
CA ILE A 344 6.89 -9.37 -7.23
C ILE A 344 5.79 -9.93 -8.10
N GLN A 345 4.75 -10.46 -7.46
CA GLN A 345 3.61 -11.09 -8.11
C GLN A 345 2.56 -10.04 -8.50
N ASP A 346 1.79 -10.31 -9.55
CA ASP A 346 0.67 -9.47 -9.95
C ASP A 346 -0.65 -9.85 -9.23
N TYR A 347 -1.72 -9.14 -9.54
CA TYR A 347 -3.06 -9.41 -9.00
C TYR A 347 -3.58 -10.81 -9.38
N GLN A 348 -3.22 -11.32 -10.55
CA GLN A 348 -3.62 -12.65 -11.01
C GLN A 348 -3.01 -13.76 -10.16
N SER A 349 -1.80 -13.54 -9.64
CA SER A 349 -1.18 -14.42 -8.63
C SER A 349 -1.61 -14.12 -7.19
N ALA A 350 -2.03 -12.89 -6.90
CA ALA A 350 -2.47 -12.48 -5.57
C ALA A 350 -3.78 -13.14 -5.13
N SER A 351 -4.59 -13.59 -6.09
CA SER A 351 -5.86 -14.29 -5.89
C SER A 351 -5.87 -15.60 -6.67
N THR A 352 -6.85 -16.49 -6.47
CA THR A 352 -6.99 -17.75 -7.24
C THR A 352 -7.39 -17.53 -8.72
N GLY A 353 -6.76 -16.57 -9.41
CA GLY A 353 -7.01 -16.18 -10.80
C GLY A 353 -8.20 -15.24 -11.02
N LYS A 354 -8.91 -14.85 -9.96
CA LYS A 354 -10.13 -14.02 -10.06
C LYS A 354 -9.85 -12.52 -10.17
N CYS A 355 -8.68 -12.07 -9.73
CA CYS A 355 -8.24 -10.69 -9.74
C CYS A 355 -7.32 -10.44 -10.93
N GLN A 356 -7.69 -9.60 -11.87
CA GLN A 356 -6.80 -9.25 -12.99
C GLN A 356 -6.07 -7.92 -12.76
N ALA A 357 -6.70 -7.01 -12.01
CA ALA A 357 -6.16 -5.72 -11.62
C ALA A 357 -6.80 -5.27 -10.30
N PHE A 358 -6.31 -4.16 -9.75
CA PHE A 358 -7.00 -3.47 -8.67
C PHE A 358 -8.39 -3.05 -9.15
N ALA A 359 -9.43 -3.51 -8.48
CA ALA A 359 -10.83 -3.21 -8.78
C ALA A 359 -11.33 -1.99 -8.00
N GLY A 360 -10.69 -1.67 -6.87
CA GLY A 360 -10.93 -0.43 -6.15
C GLY A 360 -12.35 -0.24 -5.61
N CYS A 361 -12.81 1.03 -5.63
CA CYS A 361 -14.05 1.55 -5.04
C CYS A 361 -15.32 1.13 -5.79
N VAL A 362 -15.57 -0.19 -5.89
CA VAL A 362 -16.78 -0.76 -6.52
C VAL A 362 -18.02 -0.60 -5.64
#